data_AF-A0A2V6MAK5-F1
#
_entry.id   AF-A0A2V6MAK5-F1
#
_cell.length_a   1.000
_cell.length_b   1.000
_cell.length_c   1.000
_cell.angle_alpha   90.00
_cell.angle_beta   90.00
_cell.angle_gamma   90.00
#
_symmetry.space_group_name_H-M   'P 1'
#
loop_
_entity.id
_entity.type
_entity.pdbx_description
1 polymer ?
#
loop_
_entity_poly.entity_id
_entity_poly.type
_entity_poly.pdbx_seq_one_letter_code
_entity_poly.pdbx_strand_id
1 'polypeptide(L)'
;MLSEIPEGASATVIDNLDAETRRQIFLFGLRREVIGYMVFHGLVDVQTANDLAGGAILAFWSRAKNWSEERRKRTGHDEFLEWYEWLVTQIAQYRATRPYVPAYSRSTDPRE
;
A
#
# COMPACT_ATOMS: atom_id res chain seq x y z
N MET A 1 13.64 -8.14 1.55
CA MET A 1 12.28 -8.56 1.95
C MET A 1 11.18 -8.06 1.00
N LEU A 2 10.74 -6.79 1.03
CA LEU A 2 9.72 -6.33 0.04
C LEU A 2 10.30 -6.15 -1.37
N SER A 3 11.55 -5.72 -1.45
CA SER A 3 12.30 -5.57 -2.70
C SER A 3 12.56 -6.89 -3.44
N GLU A 4 12.43 -8.03 -2.75
CA GLU A 4 12.63 -9.37 -3.33
C GLU A 4 11.37 -9.91 -4.00
N ILE A 5 10.20 -9.31 -3.72
CA ILE A 5 8.93 -9.69 -4.35
C ILE A 5 8.76 -8.82 -5.61
N PRO A 6 8.68 -9.43 -6.80
CA PRO A 6 8.42 -8.68 -8.03
C PRO A 6 7.07 -7.97 -8.00
N GLU A 7 6.96 -6.87 -8.73
CA GLU A 7 5.66 -6.25 -8.98
C GLU A 7 4.81 -7.19 -9.82
N GLY A 8 3.52 -7.30 -9.49
CA GLY A 8 2.61 -8.25 -10.11
C GLY A 8 2.92 -9.71 -9.81
N ALA A 9 3.72 -10.01 -8.78
CA ALA A 9 4.02 -11.38 -8.37
C ALA A 9 2.74 -12.20 -8.17
N SER A 10 2.76 -13.47 -8.54
CA SER A 10 1.67 -14.39 -8.24
C SER A 10 1.55 -14.62 -6.73
N ALA A 11 0.35 -14.99 -6.27
CA ALA A 11 0.11 -15.30 -4.86
C ALA A 11 1.05 -16.39 -4.30
N THR A 12 1.45 -17.34 -5.17
CA THR A 12 2.38 -18.43 -4.84
C THR A 12 3.75 -17.95 -4.40
N VAL A 13 4.22 -16.78 -4.88
CA VAL A 13 5.50 -16.21 -4.44
C VAL A 13 5.46 -15.94 -2.94
N ILE A 14 4.41 -15.27 -2.45
CA ILE A 14 4.25 -14.96 -1.03
C ILE A 14 3.91 -16.22 -0.24
N ASP A 15 3.05 -17.10 -0.77
CA ASP A 15 2.69 -18.35 -0.08
C ASP A 15 3.90 -19.29 0.12
N ASN A 16 4.92 -19.23 -0.74
CA ASN A 16 6.14 -20.04 -0.63
C ASN A 16 7.23 -19.45 0.29
N LEU A 17 7.05 -18.23 0.80
CA LEU A 17 7.99 -17.64 1.76
C LEU A 17 7.91 -18.35 3.11
N ASP A 18 8.98 -18.23 3.90
CA ASP A 18 8.98 -18.74 5.27
C ASP A 18 7.90 -18.05 6.13
N ALA A 19 7.52 -18.72 7.22
CA ALA A 19 6.40 -18.29 8.05
C ALA A 19 6.60 -16.88 8.66
N GLU A 20 7.83 -16.53 9.03
CA GLU A 20 8.11 -15.23 9.63
C GLU A 20 8.04 -14.12 8.57
N THR A 21 8.61 -14.34 7.39
CA THR A 21 8.50 -13.40 6.27
C THR A 21 7.05 -13.17 5.87
N ARG A 22 6.23 -14.23 5.73
CA ARG A 22 4.79 -14.09 5.44
C ARG A 22 4.05 -13.31 6.53
N ARG A 23 4.38 -13.56 7.80
CA ARG A 23 3.80 -12.82 8.93
C ARG A 23 4.13 -11.34 8.85
N GLN A 24 5.38 -10.98 8.52
CA GLN A 24 5.78 -9.59 8.39
C GLN A 24 5.09 -8.89 7.21
N ILE A 25 4.89 -9.57 6.08
CA ILE A 25 4.08 -9.06 4.95
C ILE A 25 2.65 -8.80 5.41
N PHE A 26 2.04 -9.77 6.10
CA PHE A 26 0.68 -9.63 6.62
C PHE A 26 0.55 -8.45 7.60
N LEU A 27 1.44 -8.35 8.58
CA LEU A 27 1.44 -7.23 9.54
C LEU A 27 1.70 -5.89 8.85
N PHE A 28 2.52 -5.86 7.80
CA PHE A 28 2.71 -4.66 7.00
C PHE A 28 1.41 -4.24 6.32
N GLY A 29 0.67 -5.19 5.74
CA GLY A 29 -0.65 -4.96 5.14
C GLY A 29 -1.67 -4.45 6.16
N LEU A 30 -1.78 -5.08 7.33
CA LEU A 30 -2.71 -4.66 8.39
C LEU A 30 -2.46 -3.22 8.89
N ARG A 31 -1.19 -2.79 8.96
CA ARG A 31 -0.90 -1.39 9.32
C ARG A 31 -1.46 -0.40 8.28
N ARG A 32 -1.61 -0.82 7.03
CA ARG A 32 -2.17 0.01 5.94
C ARG A 32 -3.68 -0.06 5.90
N GLU A 33 -4.29 -1.18 6.34
CA GLU A 33 -5.74 -1.25 6.59
C GLU A 33 -6.19 -0.13 7.51
N VAL A 34 -5.47 0.08 8.62
CA VAL A 34 -5.80 1.15 9.58
C VAL A 34 -5.72 2.53 8.92
N ILE A 35 -4.72 2.78 8.08
CA ILE A 35 -4.62 4.05 7.33
C ILE A 35 -5.78 4.18 6.35
N GLY A 36 -6.11 3.11 5.61
CA GLY A 36 -7.22 3.11 4.66
C GLY A 36 -8.55 3.41 5.34
N TYR A 37 -8.81 2.78 6.48
CA TYR A 37 -9.98 3.03 7.31
C TYR A 37 -10.03 4.49 7.80
N MET A 38 -8.91 5.03 8.30
CA MET A 38 -8.86 6.43 8.74
C MET A 38 -9.17 7.41 7.60
N VAL A 39 -8.66 7.14 6.40
CA VAL A 39 -8.94 7.98 5.22
C VAL A 39 -10.39 7.83 4.78
N PHE A 40 -10.92 6.61 4.75
CA PHE A 40 -12.31 6.34 4.39
C PHE A 40 -13.30 7.08 5.29
N HIS A 41 -13.03 7.12 6.59
CA HIS A 41 -13.86 7.81 7.57
C HIS A 41 -13.54 9.30 7.76
N GLY A 42 -12.64 9.87 6.94
CA GLY A 42 -12.32 11.29 6.98
C GLY A 42 -11.52 11.74 8.21
N LEU A 43 -10.88 10.81 8.93
CA LEU A 43 -9.98 11.12 10.05
C LEU A 43 -8.64 11.67 9.56
N VAL A 44 -8.21 11.24 8.37
CA VAL A 44 -6.99 11.71 7.69
C VAL A 44 -7.36 11.95 6.23
N ASP A 45 -6.92 13.05 5.64
CA ASP A 45 -7.15 13.28 4.22
C ASP A 45 -6.18 12.46 3.33
N VAL A 46 -6.56 12.21 2.07
CA VAL A 46 -5.77 11.42 1.13
C VAL A 46 -4.40 12.05 0.81
N GLN A 47 -4.29 13.37 0.86
CA GLN A 47 -3.02 14.06 0.63
C GLN A 47 -2.04 13.75 1.76
N THR A 48 -2.46 13.89 3.01
CA THR A 48 -1.66 13.58 4.20
C THR A 48 -1.20 12.12 4.17
N ALA A 49 -2.10 11.17 3.84
CA ALA A 49 -1.73 9.77 3.71
C ALA A 49 -0.73 9.52 2.55
N ASN A 50 -0.92 10.18 1.41
CA ASN A 50 -0.02 10.11 0.27
C ASN A 50 1.37 10.67 0.58
N ASP A 51 1.44 11.81 1.25
CA ASP A 51 2.68 12.52 1.55
C ASP A 51 3.50 11.77 2.59
N LEU A 52 2.83 11.14 3.57
CA LEU A 52 3.48 10.35 4.60
C LEU A 52 4.01 9.01 4.08
N ALA A 53 3.23 8.28 3.28
CA ALA A 53 3.52 6.88 2.98
C ALA A 53 3.11 6.41 1.58
N GLY A 54 2.60 7.29 0.71
CA GLY A 54 2.00 6.89 -0.57
C GLY A 54 2.95 6.09 -1.47
N GLY A 55 4.24 6.42 -1.50
CA GLY A 55 5.23 5.63 -2.25
C GLY A 55 5.34 4.19 -1.75
N ALA A 56 5.47 4.00 -0.43
CA ALA A 56 5.55 2.67 0.17
C ALA A 56 4.22 1.89 0.07
N ILE A 57 3.09 2.59 0.22
CA ILE A 57 1.74 2.03 0.09
C ILE A 57 1.55 1.45 -1.32
N LEU A 58 1.83 2.23 -2.36
CA LEU A 58 1.71 1.77 -3.75
C LEU A 58 2.72 0.66 -4.09
N ALA A 59 3.97 0.80 -3.66
CA ALA A 59 5.02 -0.18 -3.94
C ALA A 59 4.72 -1.54 -3.30
N PHE A 60 4.21 -1.58 -2.07
CA PHE A 60 3.82 -2.84 -1.46
C PHE A 60 2.58 -3.42 -2.12
N TRP A 61 1.56 -2.61 -2.43
CA TRP A 61 0.34 -3.12 -3.04
C TRP A 61 0.59 -3.76 -4.40
N SER A 62 1.44 -3.17 -5.24
CA SER A 62 1.77 -3.75 -6.56
C SER A 62 2.36 -5.17 -6.45
N ARG A 63 2.95 -5.52 -5.31
CA ARG A 63 3.58 -6.83 -5.04
C ARG A 63 2.64 -7.80 -4.33
N ALA A 64 1.73 -7.29 -3.49
CA ALA A 64 0.85 -8.10 -2.66
C ALA A 64 -0.59 -8.25 -3.20
N LYS A 65 -0.98 -7.48 -4.23
CA LYS A 65 -2.35 -7.46 -4.78
C LYS A 65 -2.87 -8.86 -5.11
N ASN A 66 -2.15 -9.61 -5.94
CA ASN A 66 -2.59 -10.96 -6.35
C ASN A 66 -2.70 -11.91 -5.15
N TRP A 67 -1.82 -11.78 -4.16
CA TRP A 67 -1.90 -12.57 -2.93
C TRP A 67 -3.16 -12.25 -2.12
N SER A 68 -3.52 -10.96 -2.01
CA SER A 68 -4.77 -10.54 -1.37
C SER A 68 -5.98 -11.11 -2.10
N GLU A 69 -6.07 -10.91 -3.42
CA GLU A 69 -7.18 -11.40 -4.25
C GLU A 69 -7.35 -12.91 -4.18
N GLU A 70 -6.26 -13.68 -4.32
CA GLU A 70 -6.32 -15.14 -4.25
C GLU A 70 -6.69 -15.63 -2.84
N ARG A 71 -6.23 -14.95 -1.78
CA ARG A 71 -6.64 -15.29 -0.43
C ARG A 71 -8.13 -15.09 -0.23
N ARG A 72 -8.70 -13.96 -0.68
CA ARG A 72 -10.14 -13.69 -0.63
C ARG A 72 -10.93 -14.79 -1.33
N LYS A 73 -10.55 -15.15 -2.56
CA LYS A 73 -11.16 -16.26 -3.32
C LYS A 73 -11.10 -17.59 -2.57
N ARG A 74 -9.99 -17.89 -1.91
CA ARG A 74 -9.75 -19.17 -1.21
C ARG A 74 -10.50 -19.27 0.12
N THR A 75 -10.66 -18.17 0.85
CA THR A 75 -11.27 -18.18 2.20
C THR A 75 -12.71 -17.69 2.22
N GLY A 76 -13.18 -17.00 1.17
CA GLY A 76 -14.49 -16.35 1.13
C GLY A 76 -14.60 -15.12 2.03
N HIS A 77 -13.46 -14.53 2.41
CA HIS A 77 -13.39 -13.35 3.28
C HIS A 77 -13.06 -12.13 2.42
N ASP A 78 -14.07 -11.55 1.79
CA ASP A 78 -13.91 -10.44 0.84
C ASP A 78 -13.27 -9.20 1.47
N GLU A 79 -13.35 -9.06 2.79
CA GLU A 79 -12.82 -7.94 3.57
C GLU A 79 -11.28 -7.95 3.71
N PHE A 80 -10.62 -9.05 3.33
CA PHE A 80 -9.17 -9.15 3.53
C PHE A 80 -8.40 -8.11 2.70
N LEU A 81 -7.72 -7.21 3.41
CA LEU A 81 -6.97 -6.09 2.85
C LEU A 81 -7.80 -5.12 1.97
N GLU A 82 -9.11 -5.03 2.22
CA GLU A 82 -10.02 -4.20 1.44
C GLU A 82 -9.72 -2.70 1.57
N TRP A 83 -9.39 -2.25 2.79
CA TRP A 83 -9.16 -0.83 3.05
C TRP A 83 -7.85 -0.34 2.46
N TYR A 84 -6.86 -1.23 2.39
CA TYR A 84 -5.61 -1.00 1.69
C TYR A 84 -5.86 -0.93 0.17
N GLU A 85 -6.60 -1.88 -0.42
CA GLU A 85 -6.97 -1.79 -1.84
C GLU A 85 -7.67 -0.47 -2.18
N TRP A 86 -8.63 -0.09 -1.34
CA TRP A 86 -9.35 1.18 -1.49
C TRP A 86 -8.41 2.38 -1.36
N LEU A 87 -7.54 2.41 -0.33
CA LEU A 87 -6.57 3.49 -0.12
C LEU A 87 -5.62 3.66 -1.30
N VAL A 88 -5.12 2.56 -1.86
CA VAL A 88 -4.26 2.57 -3.05
C VAL A 88 -4.98 3.20 -4.22
N THR A 89 -6.26 2.88 -4.40
CA THR A 89 -7.10 3.46 -5.45
C THR A 89 -7.22 4.97 -5.27
N GLN A 90 -7.46 5.44 -4.05
CA GLN A 90 -7.55 6.88 -3.75
C GLN A 90 -6.23 7.60 -4.00
N ILE A 91 -5.10 7.03 -3.56
CA ILE A 91 -3.78 7.63 -3.79
C ILE A 91 -3.43 7.68 -5.27
N ALA A 92 -3.75 6.62 -6.03
CA ALA A 92 -3.53 6.60 -7.47
C ALA A 92 -4.35 7.69 -8.19
N GLN A 93 -5.63 7.85 -7.84
CA GLN A 93 -6.49 8.92 -8.35
C GLN A 93 -5.99 10.31 -7.94
N TYR A 94 -5.54 10.47 -6.70
CA TYR A 94 -4.97 11.71 -6.20
C TYR A 94 -3.72 12.13 -7.01
N ARG A 95 -2.82 11.19 -7.30
CA ARG A 95 -1.60 11.42 -8.10
C ARG A 95 -1.88 11.62 -9.59
N ALA A 96 -2.93 11.01 -10.14
CA ALA A 96 -3.30 11.17 -11.54
C ALA A 96 -3.64 12.64 -11.90
N THR A 97 -4.06 13.43 -10.92
CA THR A 97 -4.45 14.84 -11.09
C THR A 97 -3.39 15.84 -10.59
N ARG A 98 -2.28 15.34 -10.00
CA ARG A 98 -1.28 16.17 -9.32
C ARG A 98 0.13 15.67 -9.66
N PRO A 99 0.91 16.43 -10.45
CA PRO A 99 2.26 16.02 -10.78
C PRO A 99 3.11 15.91 -9.51
N TYR A 100 3.78 14.76 -9.34
CA TYR A 100 4.71 14.56 -8.25
C TYR A 100 5.96 15.42 -8.47
N VAL A 101 6.28 16.26 -7.49
CA VAL A 101 7.53 17.03 -7.47
C VAL A 101 8.40 16.42 -6.37
N PRO A 102 9.52 15.78 -6.72
CA PRO A 102 10.43 15.24 -5.72
C PRO A 102 10.90 16.30 -4.74
N ALA A 103 11.00 15.95 -3.46
CA ALA A 103 11.47 16.91 -2.45
C ALA A 103 12.85 17.48 -2.78
N TYR A 104 13.77 16.65 -3.33
CA TYR A 104 15.11 17.07 -3.73
C TYR A 104 15.15 18.05 -4.92
N SER A 105 14.06 18.18 -5.70
CA SER A 105 13.97 19.16 -6.78
C SER A 105 13.38 20.48 -6.32
N ARG A 106 12.86 20.57 -5.09
CA ARG A 106 12.44 21.83 -4.48
C ARG A 106 13.71 22.47 -3.89
N SER A 107 14.24 23.48 -4.57
CA SER A 107 15.26 24.34 -3.98
C SER A 107 14.61 25.16 -2.87
N THR A 108 14.75 24.74 -1.63
CA THR A 108 14.40 25.56 -0.47
C THR A 108 15.51 25.38 0.55
N ASP A 109 16.25 26.47 0.77
CA ASP A 109 17.02 26.65 2.00
C ASP A 109 16.04 26.50 3.17
N PRO A 110 16.25 25.57 4.11
CA PRO A 110 15.32 25.35 5.23
C PRO A 110 15.27 26.52 6.24
N ARG A 111 15.70 27.74 5.88
CA ARG A 111 15.78 28.93 6.76
C ARG A 111 15.16 30.23 6.20
N GLU A 112 14.51 30.22 5.05
CA GLU A 112 13.66 31.35 4.60
C GLU A 112 12.17 31.05 4.82
#